data_AF-A0A957MCI9-F1
#
_entry.id   AF-A0A957MCI9-F1
#
_cell.length_a   1.000
_cell.length_b   1.000
_cell.length_c   1.000
_cell.angle_alpha   90.00
_cell.angle_beta   90.00
_cell.angle_gamma   90.00
#
_symmetry.space_group_name_H-M   'P 1'
#
loop_
_entity.id
_entity.type
_entity.pdbx_description
1 polymer ?
#
loop_
_entity_poly.entity_id
_entity_poly.type
_entity_poly.pdbx_seq_one_letter_code
_entity_poly.pdbx_strand_id
1 'polypeptide(L)'
;LGEAIFLFEAKSDQPRVTTLPYDFGAPIHDRLALPPNLHIIGTMNSSDRSIAIMDVAIRRRFAFVKLWPQVAVVEAMAAPLMQKAFQDLLSIFVEHASDEAFRLLPGHAYFLEADPDKAVQALQTGVAPLLEEYLEQGYVVGFAEQLRAYLQWIESL
;
A
#
# COMPACT_ATOMS: atom_id res chain seq x y z
N LEU A 1 15.00 6.32 15.07
CA LEU A 1 13.92 6.93 15.88
C LEU A 1 14.25 6.98 17.37
N GLY A 2 15.00 6.02 17.94
CA GLY A 2 15.58 6.14 19.28
C GLY A 2 14.56 6.57 20.35
N GLU A 3 14.98 7.43 21.27
CA GLU A 3 14.14 7.98 22.35
C GLU A 3 13.05 8.95 21.83
N ALA A 4 13.24 9.55 20.65
CA ALA A 4 12.28 10.47 20.05
C ALA A 4 10.95 9.80 19.65
N ILE A 5 10.90 8.46 19.60
CA ILE A 5 9.65 7.73 19.38
C ILE A 5 8.61 8.02 20.47
N PHE A 6 9.04 8.30 21.70
CA PHE A 6 8.16 8.65 22.82
C PHE A 6 7.35 9.94 22.54
N LEU A 7 7.91 10.86 21.76
CA LEU A 7 7.27 12.13 21.45
C LEU A 7 6.05 11.97 20.53
N PHE A 8 5.90 10.82 19.87
CA PHE A 8 4.77 10.54 18.97
C PHE A 8 3.54 9.96 19.66
N GLU A 9 3.56 9.78 20.99
CA GLU A 9 2.35 9.37 21.69
C GLU A 9 1.24 10.41 21.54
N ALA A 10 0.00 9.92 21.42
CA ALA A 10 -1.19 10.76 21.33
C ALA A 10 -1.28 11.71 22.55
N LYS A 11 -1.91 12.87 22.31
CA LYS A 11 -1.96 14.05 23.19
C LYS A 11 -1.98 13.70 24.69
N SER A 12 -1.05 14.30 25.41
CA SER A 12 -1.03 14.43 26.87
C SER A 12 -1.30 15.89 27.22
N ASP A 13 -1.87 16.15 28.40
CA ASP A 13 -2.07 17.52 28.92
C ASP A 13 -0.76 18.28 29.14
N GLN A 14 0.38 17.58 29.10
CA GLN A 14 1.72 18.18 29.22
C GLN A 14 2.54 18.01 27.93
N PRO A 15 3.29 19.05 27.51
CA PRO A 15 4.22 18.93 26.38
C PRO A 15 5.31 17.91 26.73
N ARG A 16 5.46 16.89 25.88
CA ARG A 16 6.48 15.86 26.06
C ARG A 16 7.81 16.38 25.55
N VAL A 17 8.81 16.30 26.41
CA VAL A 17 10.21 16.67 26.11
C VAL A 17 11.06 15.43 26.38
N THR A 18 12.02 15.17 25.50
CA THR A 18 13.03 14.11 25.69
C THR A 18 14.43 14.72 25.64
N THR A 19 15.37 14.06 26.31
CA THR A 19 16.78 14.43 26.26
C THR A 19 17.45 13.68 25.12
N LEU A 20 18.21 14.37 24.29
CA LEU A 20 18.96 13.78 23.18
C LEU A 20 20.32 13.28 23.67
N PRO A 21 20.88 12.23 23.04
CA PRO A 21 22.22 11.73 23.39
C PRO A 21 23.35 12.69 23.02
N TYR A 22 23.06 13.74 22.24
CA TYR A 22 24.00 14.74 21.78
C TYR A 22 23.43 16.15 22.00
N ASP A 23 24.27 17.05 22.49
CA ASP A 23 23.95 18.47 22.62
C ASP A 23 24.24 19.19 21.31
N PHE A 24 23.19 19.64 20.62
CA PHE A 24 23.30 20.36 19.35
C PHE A 24 23.61 21.86 19.51
N GLY A 25 23.74 22.35 20.74
CA GLY A 25 23.88 23.77 21.04
C GLY A 25 22.60 24.57 20.78
N ALA A 26 22.66 25.88 21.02
CA ALA A 26 21.50 26.74 20.86
C ALA A 26 20.95 26.70 19.41
N PRO A 27 19.61 26.66 19.21
CA PRO A 27 18.57 26.80 20.23
C PRO A 27 18.03 25.47 20.80
N ILE A 28 18.46 24.32 20.28
CA ILE A 28 17.85 23.00 20.55
C ILE A 28 18.48 22.32 21.76
N HIS A 29 19.78 22.55 21.97
CA HIS A 29 20.59 21.88 22.99
C HIS A 29 20.42 20.36 22.93
N ASP A 30 20.34 19.71 24.10
CA ASP A 30 20.03 18.31 24.28
C ASP A 30 18.55 18.06 24.55
N ARG A 31 17.63 19.02 24.32
CA ARG A 31 16.20 18.85 24.62
C ARG A 31 15.32 18.98 23.39
N LEU A 32 14.58 17.92 23.08
CA LEU A 32 13.67 17.90 21.94
C LEU A 32 12.22 17.82 22.41
N ALA A 33 11.39 18.71 21.86
CA ALA A 33 9.94 18.68 21.95
C ALA A 33 9.35 18.83 20.54
N LEU A 34 8.27 18.11 20.26
CA LEU A 34 7.55 18.28 19.00
C LEU A 34 6.51 19.40 19.14
N PRO A 35 6.39 20.30 18.16
CA PRO A 35 5.43 21.37 18.25
C PRO A 35 4.00 20.84 18.06
N PRO A 36 2.99 21.45 18.70
CA PRO A 36 1.62 20.92 18.73
C PRO A 36 0.92 20.93 17.36
N ASN A 37 1.45 21.67 16.39
CA ASN A 37 0.98 21.74 15.00
C ASN A 37 1.73 20.79 14.05
N LEU A 38 2.62 19.94 14.55
CA LEU A 38 3.27 18.91 13.74
C LEU A 38 2.34 17.71 13.56
N HIS A 39 2.04 17.39 12.31
CA HIS A 39 1.33 16.16 11.93
C HIS A 39 2.28 15.24 11.17
N ILE A 40 2.23 13.95 11.48
CA ILE A 40 3.05 12.94 10.82
C ILE A 40 2.10 11.95 10.14
N ILE A 41 2.21 11.88 8.81
CA ILE A 41 1.46 10.95 7.98
C ILE A 41 2.50 10.03 7.34
N GLY A 42 2.45 8.75 7.71
CA GLY A 42 3.26 7.71 7.10
C GLY A 42 2.43 6.88 6.13
N THR A 43 2.99 6.58 4.96
CA THR A 43 2.43 5.59 4.03
C THR A 43 3.21 4.30 4.16
N MET A 44 2.51 3.16 4.20
CA MET A 44 3.12 1.84 4.26
C MET A 44 2.56 0.98 3.13
N ASN A 45 3.44 0.38 2.34
CA ASN A 45 3.04 -0.70 1.43
C ASN A 45 2.81 -1.97 2.26
N SER A 46 1.55 -2.38 2.41
CA SER A 46 1.20 -3.57 3.19
C SER A 46 1.46 -4.90 2.49
N SER A 47 1.75 -4.86 1.18
CA SER A 47 2.06 -6.05 0.37
C SER A 47 3.53 -6.47 0.52
N ASP A 48 4.40 -5.54 0.93
CA ASP A 48 5.82 -5.79 1.14
C ASP A 48 6.06 -6.49 2.49
N ARG A 49 6.48 -7.77 2.41
CA ARG A 49 6.77 -8.61 3.59
C ARG A 49 8.14 -8.30 4.21
N SER A 50 9.04 -7.61 3.51
CA SER A 50 10.40 -7.29 4.00
C SER A 50 10.41 -6.21 5.09
N ILE A 51 9.34 -5.41 5.17
CA ILE A 51 9.19 -4.27 6.10
C ILE A 51 8.25 -4.64 7.27
N ALA A 52 7.80 -5.89 7.36
CA ALA A 52 6.74 -6.32 8.30
C ALA A 52 7.15 -6.25 9.78
N ILE A 53 8.44 -6.16 10.11
CA ILE A 53 8.94 -5.94 11.46
C ILE A 53 8.92 -4.43 11.78
N MET A 54 7.74 -3.81 11.65
CA MET A 54 7.55 -2.54 12.30
C MET A 54 7.33 -2.81 13.79
N ASP A 55 8.26 -2.30 14.61
CA ASP A 55 8.26 -2.45 16.07
C ASP A 55 6.85 -2.19 16.63
N VAL A 56 6.39 -3.09 17.50
CA VAL A 56 5.14 -2.94 18.28
C VAL A 56 5.08 -1.57 18.95
N ALA A 57 6.23 -1.00 19.33
CA ALA A 57 6.35 0.34 19.88
C ALA A 57 5.90 1.45 18.92
N ILE A 58 6.14 1.33 17.61
CA ILE A 58 5.65 2.29 16.61
C ILE A 58 4.15 2.09 16.41
N ARG A 59 3.69 0.84 16.31
CA ARG A 59 2.26 0.53 16.11
C ARG A 59 1.35 1.13 17.17
N ARG A 60 1.80 1.26 18.42
CA ARG A 60 1.02 1.86 19.52
C ARG A 60 0.91 3.39 19.46
N ARG A 61 1.70 4.06 18.61
CA ARG A 61 1.80 5.53 18.57
C ARG A 61 1.19 6.16 17.32
N PHE A 62 0.87 5.34 16.32
CA PHE A 62 0.21 5.77 15.10
C PHE A 62 -1.19 5.17 14.99
N ALA A 63 -2.13 5.95 14.45
CA ALA A 63 -3.38 5.41 13.96
C ALA A 63 -3.15 4.76 12.60
N PHE A 64 -3.64 3.53 12.41
CA PHE A 64 -3.51 2.80 11.15
C PHE A 64 -4.82 2.85 10.39
N VAL A 65 -4.80 3.49 9.23
CA VAL A 65 -5.93 3.52 8.30
C VAL A 65 -5.55 2.66 7.09
N LYS A 66 -6.29 1.57 6.88
CA LYS A 66 -6.11 0.73 5.70
C LYS A 66 -6.77 1.40 4.50
N LEU A 67 -6.04 1.51 3.40
CA LEU A 67 -6.54 2.03 2.13
C LEU A 67 -6.64 0.87 1.14
N TRP A 68 -7.87 0.50 0.77
CA TRP A 68 -8.13 -0.51 -0.24
C TRP A 68 -8.29 0.11 -1.62
N PRO A 69 -8.04 -0.65 -2.70
CA PRO A 69 -8.37 -0.21 -4.06
C PRO A 69 -9.86 0.19 -4.17
N GLN A 70 -10.14 1.26 -4.93
CA GLN A 70 -11.49 1.82 -5.02
C GLN A 70 -12.04 1.67 -6.43
N VAL A 71 -13.12 0.89 -6.56
CA VAL A 71 -13.83 0.65 -7.84
C VAL A 71 -14.31 1.96 -8.45
N ALA A 72 -14.91 2.84 -7.64
CA ALA A 72 -15.46 4.11 -8.10
C ALA A 72 -14.42 5.03 -8.77
N VAL A 73 -13.14 4.95 -8.38
CA VAL A 73 -12.06 5.75 -9.00
C VAL A 73 -11.77 5.24 -10.42
N VAL A 74 -11.72 3.92 -10.62
CA VAL A 74 -11.50 3.31 -11.93
C VAL A 74 -12.69 3.59 -12.86
N GLU A 75 -13.92 3.45 -12.36
CA GLU A 75 -15.15 3.75 -13.12
C GLU A 75 -15.22 5.21 -13.58
N ALA A 76 -14.72 6.15 -12.77
CA ALA A 76 -14.77 7.57 -13.08
C ALA A 76 -13.66 8.04 -14.05
N MET A 77 -12.51 7.37 -14.08
CA MET A 77 -11.30 7.90 -14.73
C MET A 77 -10.74 7.04 -15.86
N ALA A 78 -11.05 5.74 -15.89
CA ALA A 78 -10.39 4.80 -16.79
C ALA A 78 -11.22 4.45 -18.02
N ALA A 79 -10.54 3.96 -19.07
CA ALA A 79 -11.19 3.42 -20.25
C ALA A 79 -12.03 2.16 -19.91
N PRO A 80 -13.10 1.84 -20.65
CA PRO A 80 -13.97 0.69 -20.36
C PRO A 80 -13.24 -0.65 -20.24
N LEU A 81 -12.17 -0.86 -21.01
CA LEU A 81 -11.35 -2.07 -20.92
C LEU A 81 -10.66 -2.18 -19.54
N MET A 82 -10.11 -1.08 -19.03
CA MET A 82 -9.45 -1.06 -17.71
C MET A 82 -10.46 -1.27 -16.58
N GLN A 83 -11.67 -0.72 -16.72
CA GLN A 83 -12.76 -0.94 -15.76
C GLN A 83 -13.12 -2.43 -15.68
N LYS A 84 -13.33 -3.07 -16.84
CA LYS A 84 -13.59 -4.52 -16.92
C LYS A 84 -12.44 -5.32 -16.32
N ALA A 85 -11.19 -5.03 -16.72
CA ALA A 85 -10.01 -5.71 -16.22
C ALA A 85 -9.92 -5.65 -14.69
N PHE A 86 -10.13 -4.47 -14.11
CA PHE A 86 -10.12 -4.28 -12.66
C PHE A 86 -11.23 -5.06 -11.96
N GLN A 87 -12.47 -5.00 -12.48
CA GLN A 87 -13.61 -5.72 -11.89
C GLN A 87 -13.44 -7.24 -11.94
N ASP A 88 -12.95 -7.77 -13.06
CA ASP A 88 -12.70 -9.20 -13.23
C ASP A 88 -11.60 -9.67 -12.27
N LEU A 89 -10.49 -8.93 -12.18
CA LEU A 89 -9.40 -9.26 -11.27
C LEU A 89 -9.85 -9.17 -9.80
N LEU A 90 -10.58 -8.11 -9.44
CA LEU A 90 -11.12 -7.94 -8.10
C LEU A 90 -12.03 -9.11 -7.72
N SER A 91 -12.87 -9.57 -8.65
CA SER A 91 -13.77 -10.71 -8.42
C SER A 91 -12.98 -11.99 -8.14
N ILE A 92 -11.92 -12.26 -8.90
CA ILE A 92 -11.02 -13.41 -8.65
C ILE A 92 -10.44 -13.36 -7.23
N PHE A 93 -9.96 -12.19 -6.80
CA PHE A 93 -9.39 -12.02 -5.47
C PHE A 93 -10.45 -12.16 -4.36
N VAL A 94 -11.64 -11.59 -4.53
CA VAL A 94 -12.73 -11.69 -3.56
C VAL A 94 -13.21 -13.13 -3.38
N GLU A 95 -13.31 -13.88 -4.48
CA GLU A 95 -13.85 -15.24 -4.45
C GLU A 95 -12.85 -16.30 -3.98
N HIS A 96 -11.55 -16.10 -4.26
CA HIS A 96 -10.57 -17.17 -4.11
C HIS A 96 -9.36 -16.83 -3.23
N ALA A 97 -9.08 -15.55 -2.94
CA ALA A 97 -7.90 -15.21 -2.15
C ALA A 97 -8.12 -15.47 -0.65
N SER A 98 -7.07 -15.95 0.02
CA SER A 98 -6.99 -15.89 1.48
C SER A 98 -6.82 -14.45 1.97
N ASP A 99 -7.06 -14.19 3.25
CA ASP A 99 -6.81 -12.86 3.85
C ASP A 99 -5.38 -12.32 3.63
N GLU A 100 -4.41 -13.23 3.50
CA GLU A 100 -3.02 -12.87 3.24
C GLU A 100 -2.79 -12.54 1.76
N ALA A 101 -3.31 -13.38 0.85
CA ALA A 101 -3.20 -13.16 -0.58
C ALA A 101 -4.03 -11.96 -1.05
N PHE A 102 -5.15 -11.65 -0.39
CA PHE A 102 -6.00 -10.50 -0.70
C PHE A 102 -5.24 -9.17 -0.56
N ARG A 103 -4.20 -9.11 0.28
CA ARG A 103 -3.32 -7.92 0.43
C ARG A 103 -2.44 -7.68 -0.79
N LEU A 104 -2.37 -8.63 -1.70
CA LEU A 104 -1.64 -8.52 -2.97
C LEU A 104 -2.53 -8.01 -4.10
N LEU A 105 -3.81 -7.76 -3.86
CA LEU A 105 -4.69 -7.18 -4.87
C LEU A 105 -4.05 -5.90 -5.46
N PRO A 106 -3.79 -5.86 -6.77
CA PRO A 106 -3.20 -4.69 -7.40
C PRO A 106 -4.04 -3.43 -7.17
N GLY A 107 -3.35 -2.32 -6.90
CA GLY A 107 -3.98 -1.03 -6.67
C GLY A 107 -4.73 -0.51 -7.89
N HIS A 108 -5.77 0.30 -7.66
CA HIS A 108 -6.55 0.94 -8.73
C HIS A 108 -5.69 1.80 -9.67
N ALA A 109 -4.52 2.28 -9.22
CA ALA A 109 -3.56 3.04 -10.02
C ALA A 109 -3.09 2.30 -11.29
N TYR A 110 -2.98 0.97 -11.26
CA TYR A 110 -2.65 0.15 -12.45
C TYR A 110 -3.74 0.20 -13.52
N PHE A 111 -4.94 0.66 -13.17
CA PHE A 111 -6.13 0.62 -14.00
C PHE A 111 -6.64 2.00 -14.41
N LEU A 112 -5.86 3.07 -14.24
CA LEU A 112 -6.31 4.45 -14.52
C LEU A 112 -6.01 4.94 -15.95
N GLU A 113 -5.59 4.07 -16.88
CA GLU A 113 -5.41 4.48 -18.28
C GLU A 113 -6.77 4.85 -18.89
N ALA A 114 -6.87 6.09 -19.36
CA ALA A 114 -8.09 6.67 -19.90
C ALA A 114 -8.16 6.57 -21.43
N ASP A 115 -7.01 6.39 -22.09
CA ASP A 115 -6.89 6.26 -23.53
C ASP A 115 -7.12 4.79 -23.96
N PRO A 116 -8.22 4.47 -24.68
CA PRO A 116 -8.52 3.11 -25.11
C PRO A 116 -7.42 2.48 -25.96
N ASP A 117 -6.69 3.29 -26.74
CA ASP A 117 -5.63 2.82 -27.63
C ASP A 117 -4.38 2.38 -26.84
N LYS A 118 -4.22 2.87 -25.61
CA LYS A 118 -3.12 2.49 -24.70
C LYS A 118 -3.51 1.46 -23.65
N ALA A 119 -4.81 1.24 -23.43
CA ALA A 119 -5.30 0.37 -22.37
C ALA A 119 -4.76 -1.07 -22.47
N VAL A 120 -4.70 -1.65 -23.67
CA VAL A 120 -4.15 -2.99 -23.88
C VAL A 120 -2.67 -3.04 -23.48
N GLN A 121 -1.88 -2.08 -23.97
CA GLN A 121 -0.46 -1.98 -23.64
C GLN A 121 -0.24 -1.77 -22.13
N ALA A 122 -1.08 -0.95 -21.47
CA ALA A 122 -1.00 -0.72 -20.03
C ALA A 122 -1.26 -2.02 -19.23
N LEU A 123 -2.23 -2.84 -19.63
CA LEU A 123 -2.47 -4.15 -19.01
C LEU A 123 -1.29 -5.10 -19.21
N GLN A 124 -0.78 -5.21 -20.43
CA GLN A 124 0.31 -6.12 -20.79
C GLN A 124 1.66 -5.73 -20.18
N THR A 125 1.92 -4.45 -19.95
CA THR A 125 3.21 -3.96 -19.41
C THR A 125 3.16 -3.64 -17.92
N GLY A 126 1.97 -3.42 -17.34
CA GLY A 126 1.79 -3.08 -15.93
C GLY A 126 1.20 -4.23 -15.11
N VAL A 127 0.02 -4.72 -15.49
CA VAL A 127 -0.74 -5.69 -14.69
C VAL A 127 -0.22 -7.12 -14.90
N ALA A 128 0.00 -7.53 -16.15
CA ALA A 128 0.40 -8.90 -16.45
C ALA A 128 1.74 -9.29 -15.78
N PRO A 129 2.83 -8.50 -15.89
CA PRO A 129 4.11 -8.86 -15.28
C PRO A 129 4.03 -8.95 -13.74
N LEU A 130 3.20 -8.11 -13.12
CA LEU A 130 2.98 -8.15 -11.67
C LEU A 130 2.32 -9.46 -11.23
N LEU A 131 1.30 -9.93 -11.97
CA LEU A 131 0.61 -11.17 -11.65
C LEU A 131 1.46 -12.40 -11.97
N GLU A 132 2.29 -12.34 -13.01
CA GLU A 132 3.31 -13.36 -13.30
C GLU A 132 4.28 -13.50 -12.13
N GLU A 133 4.81 -12.39 -11.61
CA GLU A 133 5.68 -12.41 -10.44
C GLU A 133 4.99 -13.06 -9.22
N TYR A 134 3.71 -12.77 -8.98
CA TYR A 134 2.96 -13.41 -7.89
C TYR A 134 2.85 -14.92 -8.05
N LEU A 135 2.67 -15.41 -9.28
CA LEU A 135 2.64 -16.83 -9.60
C LEU A 135 4.01 -17.47 -9.40
N GLU A 136 5.08 -16.84 -9.89
CA GLU A 136 6.46 -17.32 -9.77
C GLU A 136 6.93 -17.40 -8.32
N GLN A 137 6.58 -16.40 -7.51
CA GLN A 137 6.90 -16.36 -6.07
C GLN A 137 6.00 -17.26 -5.21
N GLY A 138 4.98 -17.89 -5.82
CA GLY A 138 4.05 -18.78 -5.12
C GLY A 138 3.13 -18.07 -4.12
N TYR A 139 2.89 -16.76 -4.29
CA TYR A 139 2.06 -16.00 -3.37
C TYR A 139 0.56 -16.27 -3.52
N VAL A 140 0.17 -16.78 -4.67
CA VAL A 140 -1.24 -16.95 -5.10
C VAL A 140 -1.56 -18.39 -5.50
N VAL A 141 -0.80 -19.37 -4.95
CA VAL A 141 -0.94 -20.80 -5.28
C VAL A 141 -2.38 -21.31 -5.12
N GLY A 142 -3.14 -20.79 -4.15
CA GLY A 142 -4.52 -21.20 -3.90
C GLY A 142 -5.51 -20.86 -5.02
N PHE A 143 -5.16 -19.97 -5.95
CA PHE A 143 -6.01 -19.54 -7.07
C PHE A 143 -5.20 -19.23 -8.34
N ALA A 144 -4.11 -19.98 -8.52
CA ALA A 144 -3.20 -19.79 -9.63
C ALA A 144 -3.85 -20.05 -11.00
N GLU A 145 -4.80 -20.99 -11.08
CA GLU A 145 -5.52 -21.29 -12.33
C GLU A 145 -6.37 -20.11 -12.81
N GLN A 146 -7.06 -19.45 -11.88
CA GLN A 146 -7.89 -18.27 -12.16
C GLN A 146 -7.03 -17.10 -12.65
N LEU A 147 -5.87 -16.88 -12.01
CA LEU A 147 -4.94 -15.84 -12.46
C LEU A 147 -4.30 -16.17 -13.82
N ARG A 148 -3.98 -17.43 -14.09
CA ARG A 148 -3.48 -17.85 -15.41
C ARG A 148 -4.53 -17.65 -16.50
N ALA A 149 -5.80 -17.95 -16.24
CA ALA A 149 -6.89 -17.67 -17.17
C ALA A 149 -7.06 -16.17 -17.43
N TYR A 150 -6.94 -15.34 -16.39
CA TYR A 150 -6.98 -13.89 -16.51
C TYR A 150 -5.79 -13.33 -17.31
N LEU A 151 -4.58 -13.86 -17.10
CA LEU A 151 -3.39 -13.51 -17.88
C LEU A 151 -3.55 -13.90 -19.36
N GLN A 152 -4.04 -15.11 -19.64
CA GLN A 152 -4.31 -15.55 -21.00
C GLN A 152 -5.35 -14.66 -21.71
N TRP A 153 -6.34 -14.16 -20.96
CA TRP A 153 -7.27 -13.16 -21.49
C TRP A 153 -6.56 -11.86 -21.87
N ILE A 154 -5.68 -11.32 -21.03
CA ILE A 154 -4.88 -10.11 -21.34
C ILE A 154 -4.02 -10.31 -22.59
N GLU A 155 -3.39 -11.48 -22.74
CA GLU A 155 -2.57 -11.83 -23.90
C GLU A 155 -3.38 -11.92 -25.20
N SER A 156 -4.69 -12.16 -25.10
CA SER A 156 -5.58 -12.31 -26.26
C SER A 156 -6.20 -11.00 -26.77
N LEU A 157 -6.00 -9.89 -26.06
CA LEU A 157 -6.49 -8.54 -26.41
C LEU A 157 -5.69 -7.94 -27.58
#